data_AF-U6KHF4-F1
#
_entry.id   AF-U6KHF4-F1
#
_cell.length_a   1.000
_cell.length_b   1.000
_cell.length_c   1.000
_cell.angle_alpha   90.00
_cell.angle_beta   90.00
_cell.angle_gamma   90.00
#
_symmetry.space_group_name_H-M   'P 1'
#
loop_
_entity.id
_entity.type
_entity.pdbx_description
1 polymer ?
#
loop_
_entity_poly.entity_id
_entity_poly.type
_entity_poly.pdbx_seq_one_letter_code
_entity_poly.pdbx_strand_id
1 'polypeptide(L)'
;MQRQALLKVLKAYAAYNPEVGYCQGMGFVCGVLLLHMREAAAFCFLVCLLSKYSLADLYRPGLPLLNKYFFQFQRLLKTHMPQLSAHLEAEGVEASMFLSGWLMTLFAYNLQLNSVLRIWDLFLFRGEKQLFATALAILKANEAVLMASSLEGVLEVLKKVDLSFEELQAAAKGIKVTRKTLAALEAEYYRSSSSSSSSSSSSSSSSSPRALQQQSLDPQGQISS
;
A
#
# COMPACT_ATOMS: atom_id res chain seq x y z
N MET A 1 -2.13 16.59 22.74
CA MET A 1 -1.43 15.40 23.29
C MET A 1 -1.05 14.37 22.23
N GLN A 2 -1.96 13.94 21.33
CA GLN A 2 -1.67 12.85 20.37
C GLN A 2 -0.58 13.16 19.31
N ARG A 3 -0.46 14.41 18.83
CA ARG A 3 0.60 14.79 17.86
C ARG A 3 2.01 14.61 18.40
N GLN A 4 2.24 14.90 19.70
CA GLN A 4 3.56 14.75 20.31
C GLN A 4 3.93 13.26 20.46
N ALA A 5 2.96 12.43 20.87
CA ALA A 5 3.12 10.98 20.96
C ALA A 5 3.50 10.37 19.59
N LEU A 6 2.79 10.78 18.53
CA LEU A 6 3.08 10.37 17.16
C LEU A 6 4.52 10.71 16.74
N LEU A 7 4.94 11.96 16.94
CA LEU A 7 6.30 12.38 16.60
C LEU A 7 7.36 11.60 17.38
N LYS A 8 7.15 11.34 18.67
CA LYS A 8 8.08 10.53 19.47
C LYS A 8 8.23 9.12 18.92
N VAL A 9 7.13 8.44 18.64
CA VAL A 9 7.16 7.06 18.13
C VAL A 9 7.83 6.99 16.76
N LEU A 10 7.49 7.90 15.84
CA LEU A 10 8.10 7.93 14.50
C LEU A 10 9.59 8.28 14.56
N LYS A 11 9.99 9.25 15.38
CA LYS A 11 11.42 9.59 15.59
C LYS A 11 12.18 8.41 16.21
N ALA A 12 11.59 7.75 17.19
CA ALA A 12 12.18 6.54 17.80
C ALA A 12 12.33 5.42 16.77
N TYR A 13 11.34 5.20 15.89
CA TYR A 13 11.44 4.21 14.83
C TYR A 13 12.53 4.55 13.80
N ALA A 14 12.59 5.80 13.34
CA ALA A 14 13.61 6.24 12.41
C ALA A 14 15.04 6.08 12.97
N ALA A 15 15.22 6.29 14.28
CA ALA A 15 16.48 6.02 14.97
C ALA A 15 16.76 4.52 15.14
N TYR A 16 15.73 3.71 15.36
CA TYR A 16 15.83 2.25 15.51
C TYR A 16 16.21 1.54 14.21
N ASN A 17 15.65 1.98 13.07
CA ASN A 17 15.95 1.42 11.75
C ASN A 17 16.25 2.53 10.72
N PRO A 18 17.51 3.02 10.67
CA PRO A 18 17.90 4.11 9.77
C PRO A 18 17.80 3.78 8.27
N GLU A 19 17.86 2.50 7.88
CA GLU A 19 17.72 2.10 6.47
C GLU A 19 16.32 2.37 5.92
N VAL A 20 15.29 2.19 6.75
CA VAL A 20 13.91 2.55 6.44
C VAL A 20 13.69 4.03 6.75
N GLY A 21 14.16 4.48 7.90
CA GLY A 21 13.93 5.83 8.41
C GLY A 21 12.45 6.12 8.64
N TYR A 22 12.07 7.38 8.38
CA TYR A 22 10.68 7.79 8.30
C TYR A 22 10.25 7.90 6.84
N CYS A 23 9.11 7.29 6.51
CA CYS A 23 8.52 7.37 5.20
C CYS A 23 7.07 7.87 5.29
N GLN A 24 6.64 8.63 4.28
CA GLN A 24 5.27 9.14 4.20
C GLN A 24 4.28 7.98 4.20
N GLY A 25 3.22 8.10 5.01
CA GLY A 25 2.24 7.04 5.22
C GLY A 25 2.36 6.34 6.58
N MET A 26 3.58 6.21 7.11
CA MET A 26 3.81 5.61 8.45
C MET A 26 3.08 6.34 9.57
N GLY A 27 2.88 7.66 9.42
CA GLY A 27 2.14 8.47 10.37
C GLY A 27 0.67 8.05 10.55
N PHE A 28 0.01 7.58 9.48
CA PHE A 28 -1.36 7.07 9.57
C PHE A 28 -1.41 5.76 10.33
N VAL A 29 -0.50 4.83 10.03
CA VAL A 29 -0.37 3.55 10.73
C VAL A 29 -0.13 3.80 12.22
N CYS A 30 0.86 4.64 12.56
CA CYS A 30 1.16 4.97 13.94
C CYS A 30 0.01 5.72 14.63
N GLY A 31 -0.71 6.58 13.89
CA GLY A 31 -1.89 7.28 14.40
C GLY A 31 -2.97 6.30 14.86
N VAL A 32 -3.31 5.31 14.03
CA VAL A 32 -4.28 4.25 14.38
C VAL A 32 -3.82 3.46 15.61
N LEU A 33 -2.53 3.11 15.71
CA LEU A 33 -2.00 2.41 16.88
C LEU A 33 -2.17 3.27 18.15
N LEU A 34 -1.80 4.55 18.10
CA LEU A 34 -1.88 5.46 19.24
C LEU A 34 -3.31 5.76 19.71
N LEU A 35 -4.32 5.50 18.88
CA LEU A 35 -5.73 5.55 19.31
C LEU A 35 -6.08 4.38 20.25
N HIS A 36 -5.36 3.27 20.19
CA HIS A 36 -5.70 2.02 20.89
C HIS A 36 -4.66 1.60 21.93
N MET A 37 -3.45 2.17 21.89
CA MET A 37 -2.37 1.80 22.80
C MET A 37 -1.44 2.97 23.14
N ARG A 38 -0.67 2.80 24.22
CA ARG A 38 0.31 3.80 24.69
C ARG A 38 1.54 3.88 23.77
N GLU A 39 2.28 5.00 23.85
CA GLU A 39 3.47 5.28 23.03
C GLU A 39 4.43 4.09 22.87
N ALA A 40 4.85 3.49 23.99
CA ALA A 40 5.80 2.36 23.97
C ALA A 40 5.23 1.11 23.26
N ALA A 41 3.95 0.81 23.47
CA ALA A 41 3.29 -0.31 22.81
C ALA A 41 3.12 -0.04 21.31
N ALA A 42 2.77 1.19 20.92
CA ALA A 42 2.64 1.59 19.52
C ALA A 42 3.98 1.49 18.79
N PHE A 43 5.08 1.88 19.44
CA PHE A 43 6.43 1.69 18.91
C PHE A 43 6.74 0.20 18.70
N CYS A 44 6.57 -0.65 19.72
CA CYS A 44 6.83 -2.08 19.60
C CYS A 44 5.97 -2.74 18.50
N PHE A 45 4.70 -2.32 18.39
CA PHE A 45 3.80 -2.81 17.37
C PHE A 45 4.25 -2.39 15.97
N LEU A 46 4.66 -1.13 15.78
CA LEU A 46 5.21 -0.64 14.52
C LEU A 46 6.46 -1.42 14.12
N VAL A 47 7.38 -1.66 15.05
CA VAL A 47 8.57 -2.51 14.83
C VAL A 47 8.17 -3.93 14.42
N CYS A 48 7.16 -4.51 15.07
CA CYS A 48 6.63 -5.83 14.74
C CYS A 48 6.02 -5.87 13.33
N LEU A 49 5.20 -4.89 12.96
CA LEU A 49 4.62 -4.78 11.62
C LEU A 49 5.72 -4.71 10.54
N LEU A 50 6.70 -3.83 10.71
CA LEU A 50 7.70 -3.59 9.68
C LEU A 50 8.75 -4.71 9.60
N SER A 51 9.10 -5.32 10.73
CA SER A 51 10.12 -6.39 10.77
C SER A 51 9.48 -7.77 10.60
N LYS A 52 8.56 -8.16 11.47
CA LYS A 52 7.99 -9.52 11.51
C LYS A 52 7.06 -9.80 10.33
N TYR A 53 6.28 -8.82 9.90
CA TYR A 53 5.39 -8.95 8.73
C TYR A 53 6.05 -8.48 7.43
N SER A 54 7.38 -8.26 7.44
CA SER A 54 8.18 -7.88 6.26
C SER A 54 7.68 -6.63 5.53
N LEU A 55 7.00 -5.71 6.23
CA LEU A 55 6.49 -4.48 5.63
C LEU A 55 7.53 -3.35 5.54
N ALA A 56 8.70 -3.51 6.15
CA ALA A 56 9.79 -2.53 6.05
C ALA A 56 10.12 -2.17 4.60
N ASP A 57 10.08 -3.15 3.70
CA ASP A 57 10.39 -2.99 2.29
C ASP A 57 9.31 -2.21 1.51
N LEU A 58 8.14 -1.94 2.10
CA LEU A 58 7.19 -0.96 1.57
C LEU A 58 7.75 0.47 1.69
N TYR A 59 8.56 0.74 2.71
CA TYR A 59 9.00 2.08 3.07
C TYR A 59 10.47 2.36 2.74
N ARG A 60 11.27 1.33 2.42
CA ARG A 60 12.67 1.50 2.02
C ARG A 60 12.81 2.31 0.73
N PRO A 61 13.95 3.00 0.52
CA PRO A 61 14.26 3.65 -0.74
C PRO A 61 14.08 2.71 -1.94
N GLY A 62 13.45 3.21 -3.01
CA GLY A 62 13.11 2.42 -4.19
C GLY A 62 11.85 1.57 -4.06
N LEU A 63 11.22 1.54 -2.88
CA LEU A 63 9.92 0.90 -2.61
C LEU A 63 9.82 -0.54 -3.17
N PRO A 64 10.81 -1.41 -2.94
CA PRO A 64 10.93 -2.69 -3.63
C PRO A 64 9.71 -3.59 -3.44
N LEU A 65 9.15 -3.64 -2.23
CA LEU A 65 7.96 -4.44 -1.96
C LEU A 65 6.72 -3.84 -2.62
N LEU A 66 6.63 -2.51 -2.69
CA LEU A 66 5.49 -1.84 -3.30
C LEU A 66 5.44 -2.09 -4.81
N ASN A 67 6.58 -2.04 -5.49
CA ASN A 67 6.69 -2.37 -6.91
C ASN A 67 6.29 -3.82 -7.20
N LYS A 68 6.74 -4.76 -6.36
CA LYS A 68 6.30 -6.16 -6.42
C LYS A 68 4.78 -6.28 -6.25
N TYR A 69 4.21 -5.54 -5.29
CA TYR A 69 2.78 -5.57 -5.03
C TYR A 69 1.97 -4.95 -6.17
N PHE A 70 2.44 -3.91 -6.86
CA PHE A 70 1.78 -3.41 -8.07
C PHE A 70 1.68 -4.50 -9.14
N PHE A 71 2.78 -5.19 -9.41
CA PHE A 71 2.81 -6.29 -10.38
C PHE A 71 1.83 -7.40 -10.00
N GLN A 72 1.90 -7.89 -8.76
CA GLN A 72 1.00 -8.95 -8.27
C GLN A 72 -0.46 -8.51 -8.33
N PHE A 73 -0.74 -7.27 -7.93
CA PHE A 73 -2.09 -6.72 -7.93
C PHE A 73 -2.67 -6.60 -9.33
N GLN A 74 -1.92 -6.08 -10.30
CA GLN A 74 -2.36 -5.99 -11.70
C GLN A 74 -2.69 -7.37 -12.28
N ARG A 75 -1.86 -8.39 -12.01
CA ARG A 75 -2.13 -9.77 -12.43
C ARG A 75 -3.39 -10.35 -11.80
N LEU A 76 -3.61 -10.10 -10.51
CA LEU A 76 -4.82 -10.52 -9.81
C LEU A 76 -6.06 -9.78 -10.33
N LEU A 77 -5.95 -8.48 -10.61
CA LEU A 77 -7.02 -7.67 -11.17
C LEU A 77 -7.45 -8.20 -12.54
N LYS A 78 -6.50 -8.47 -13.44
CA LYS A 78 -6.75 -9.13 -14.73
C LYS A 78 -7.44 -10.48 -14.59
N THR A 79 -7.07 -11.26 -13.57
CA THR A 79 -7.64 -12.59 -13.33
C THR A 79 -9.07 -12.52 -12.81
N HIS A 80 -9.37 -11.60 -11.89
CA HIS A 80 -10.65 -11.56 -11.18
C HIS A 80 -11.67 -10.61 -11.80
N MET A 81 -11.22 -9.53 -12.46
CA MET A 81 -12.07 -8.50 -13.06
C MET A 81 -11.45 -8.05 -14.40
N PRO A 82 -11.37 -8.94 -15.42
CA PRO A 82 -10.68 -8.64 -16.68
C PRO A 82 -11.26 -7.44 -17.43
N GLN A 83 -12.58 -7.26 -17.39
CA GLN A 83 -13.26 -6.12 -18.03
C GLN A 83 -12.85 -4.79 -17.38
N LEU A 84 -12.92 -4.73 -16.04
CA LEU A 84 -12.45 -3.55 -15.30
C LEU A 84 -10.97 -3.29 -15.53
N SER A 85 -10.14 -4.33 -15.55
CA SER A 85 -8.71 -4.18 -15.84
C SER A 85 -8.47 -3.55 -17.20
N ALA A 86 -9.17 -4.00 -18.24
CA ALA A 86 -9.04 -3.46 -19.60
C ALA A 86 -9.53 -2.01 -19.68
N HIS A 87 -10.62 -1.68 -18.98
CA HIS A 87 -11.13 -0.32 -18.88
C HIS A 87 -10.13 0.62 -18.22
N LEU A 88 -9.58 0.24 -17.06
CA LEU A 88 -8.57 1.04 -16.35
C LEU A 88 -7.31 1.25 -17.21
N GLU A 89 -6.88 0.23 -17.96
CA GLU A 89 -5.76 0.36 -18.91
C GLU A 89 -6.09 1.32 -20.07
N ALA A 90 -7.31 1.26 -20.62
CA ALA A 90 -7.74 2.16 -21.68
C ALA A 90 -7.83 3.63 -21.22
N GLU A 91 -8.25 3.86 -19.98
CA GLU A 91 -8.28 5.17 -19.34
C GLU A 91 -6.89 5.64 -18.84
N GLY A 92 -5.84 4.83 -18.98
CA GLY A 92 -4.50 5.18 -18.54
C GLY A 92 -4.31 5.16 -17.02
N VAL A 93 -5.19 4.46 -16.28
CA VAL A 93 -5.11 4.34 -14.82
C VAL A 93 -4.13 3.24 -14.44
N GLU A 94 -3.00 3.65 -13.87
CA GLU A 94 -2.02 2.71 -13.33
C GLU A 94 -2.31 2.38 -11.86
N ALA A 95 -2.04 1.12 -11.46
CA ALA A 95 -2.23 0.68 -10.08
C ALA A 95 -1.43 1.53 -9.07
N SER A 96 -0.26 2.05 -9.47
CA SER A 96 0.57 2.92 -8.65
C SER A 96 -0.13 4.21 -8.19
N MET A 97 -1.10 4.71 -8.97
CA MET A 97 -1.81 5.97 -8.71
C MET A 97 -2.73 5.89 -7.49
N PHE A 98 -3.28 4.71 -7.16
CA PHE A 98 -4.18 4.54 -6.01
C PHE A 98 -3.66 3.54 -4.98
N LEU A 99 -3.01 2.45 -5.42
CA LEU A 99 -2.62 1.35 -4.53
C LEU A 99 -1.45 1.73 -3.61
N SER A 100 -0.61 2.68 -4.02
CA SER A 100 0.48 3.21 -3.20
C SER A 100 -0.02 3.75 -1.86
N GLY A 101 -0.97 4.69 -1.90
CA GLY A 101 -1.57 5.28 -0.71
C GLY A 101 -2.27 4.25 0.17
N TRP A 102 -2.97 3.29 -0.45
CA TRP A 102 -3.64 2.22 0.27
C TRP A 102 -2.67 1.34 1.05
N LEU A 103 -1.60 0.86 0.42
CA LEU A 103 -0.65 -0.04 1.06
C LEU A 103 0.26 0.68 2.06
N MET A 104 0.75 1.87 1.72
CA MET A 104 1.64 2.66 2.58
C MET A 104 0.96 3.16 3.86
N THR A 105 -0.36 3.27 3.86
CA THR A 105 -1.16 3.64 5.05
C THR A 105 -1.88 2.46 5.66
N LEU A 106 -1.72 1.24 5.12
CA LEU A 106 -2.52 0.06 5.46
C LEU A 106 -4.03 0.38 5.49
N PHE A 107 -4.49 1.10 4.47
CA PHE A 107 -5.85 1.61 4.25
C PHE A 107 -6.36 2.63 5.27
N ALA A 108 -5.54 3.02 6.26
CA ALA A 108 -5.95 3.93 7.33
C ALA A 108 -6.32 5.34 6.85
N TYR A 109 -5.87 5.74 5.67
CA TYR A 109 -6.24 7.02 5.07
C TYR A 109 -7.57 6.97 4.30
N ASN A 110 -7.88 5.83 3.67
CA ASN A 110 -8.94 5.73 2.67
C ASN A 110 -10.25 5.13 3.20
N LEU A 111 -10.18 4.32 4.26
CA LEU A 111 -11.31 3.62 4.86
C LEU A 111 -11.66 4.17 6.25
N GLN A 112 -12.90 3.92 6.67
CA GLN A 112 -13.36 4.19 8.03
C GLN A 112 -12.58 3.35 9.06
N LEU A 113 -12.27 3.93 10.23
CA LEU A 113 -11.43 3.30 11.26
C LEU A 113 -11.90 1.90 11.66
N ASN A 114 -13.21 1.68 11.80
CA ASN A 114 -13.77 0.37 12.14
C ASN A 114 -13.43 -0.71 11.10
N SER A 115 -13.49 -0.36 9.80
CA SER A 115 -13.10 -1.26 8.72
C SER A 115 -11.60 -1.53 8.75
N VAL A 116 -10.79 -0.49 8.97
CA VAL A 116 -9.32 -0.58 9.05
C VAL A 116 -8.90 -1.57 10.13
N LEU A 117 -9.45 -1.46 11.34
CA LEU A 117 -9.11 -2.35 12.46
C LEU A 117 -9.42 -3.83 12.14
N ARG A 118 -10.59 -4.11 11.59
CA ARG A 118 -10.97 -5.48 11.21
C ARG A 118 -10.12 -6.02 10.06
N ILE A 119 -9.73 -5.17 9.10
CA ILE A 119 -8.78 -5.54 8.04
C ILE A 119 -7.41 -5.86 8.63
N TRP A 120 -6.96 -5.10 9.63
CA TRP A 120 -5.69 -5.32 10.31
C TRP A 120 -5.71 -6.64 11.10
N ASP A 121 -6.79 -6.95 11.83
CA ASP A 121 -6.94 -8.24 12.53
C ASP A 121 -6.81 -9.42 11.55
N LEU A 122 -7.50 -9.33 10.41
CA LEU A 122 -7.40 -10.34 9.36
C LEU A 122 -6.00 -10.38 8.74
N PHE A 123 -5.34 -9.25 8.54
CA PHE A 123 -3.98 -9.19 8.02
C PHE A 123 -2.97 -9.85 8.98
N LEU A 124 -3.07 -9.56 10.27
CA LEU A 124 -2.19 -10.15 11.29
C LEU A 124 -2.34 -11.67 11.36
N PHE A 125 -3.55 -12.19 11.10
CA PHE A 125 -3.82 -13.62 11.06
C PHE A 125 -3.46 -14.29 9.71
N ARG A 126 -3.75 -13.62 8.59
CA ARG A 126 -3.71 -14.22 7.25
C ARG A 126 -2.44 -13.89 6.44
N GLY A 127 -1.75 -12.81 6.79
CA GLY A 127 -0.61 -12.25 6.07
C GLY A 127 -1.01 -11.30 4.93
N GLU A 128 -0.04 -10.97 4.07
CA GLU A 128 -0.17 -9.93 3.03
C GLU A 128 -1.30 -10.17 2.03
N LYS A 129 -1.73 -11.42 1.83
CA LYS A 129 -2.89 -11.76 0.99
C LYS A 129 -4.15 -10.98 1.36
N GLN A 130 -4.29 -10.61 2.63
CA GLN A 130 -5.44 -9.83 3.08
C GLN A 130 -5.42 -8.41 2.49
N LEU A 131 -4.24 -7.80 2.30
CA LEU A 131 -4.11 -6.48 1.69
C LEU A 131 -4.57 -6.49 0.23
N PHE A 132 -4.15 -7.50 -0.54
CA PHE A 132 -4.60 -7.71 -1.92
C PHE A 132 -6.11 -7.98 -1.99
N ALA A 133 -6.63 -8.85 -1.12
CA ALA A 133 -8.05 -9.16 -1.09
C ALA A 133 -8.90 -7.91 -0.79
N THR A 134 -8.47 -7.08 0.16
CA THR A 134 -9.12 -5.81 0.47
C THR A 134 -9.08 -4.86 -0.73
N ALA A 135 -7.93 -4.67 -1.37
CA ALA A 135 -7.81 -3.77 -2.51
C ALA A 135 -8.68 -4.20 -3.70
N LEU A 136 -8.73 -5.51 -4.00
CA LEU A 136 -9.62 -6.04 -5.04
C LEU A 136 -11.10 -5.92 -4.67
N ALA A 137 -11.44 -6.08 -3.39
CA ALA A 137 -12.81 -5.91 -2.91
C ALA A 137 -13.31 -4.45 -3.05
N ILE A 138 -12.43 -3.47 -2.80
CA ILE A 138 -12.74 -2.05 -3.02
C ILE A 138 -13.09 -1.81 -4.50
N LEU A 139 -12.27 -2.33 -5.43
CA LEU A 139 -12.56 -2.21 -6.87
C LEU A 139 -13.84 -2.93 -7.25
N LYS A 140 -14.06 -4.13 -6.71
CA LYS A 140 -15.25 -4.93 -7.02
C LYS A 140 -16.54 -4.27 -6.54
N ALA A 141 -16.53 -3.67 -5.35
CA ALA A 141 -17.68 -2.97 -4.80
C ALA A 141 -18.06 -1.73 -5.63
N ASN A 142 -17.06 -1.07 -6.24
CA ASN A 142 -17.26 0.14 -7.05
C ASN A 142 -17.26 -0.14 -8.56
N GLU A 143 -17.24 -1.39 -9.00
CA GLU A 143 -16.98 -1.78 -10.39
C GLU A 143 -17.91 -1.06 -11.38
N ALA A 144 -19.21 -0.97 -11.07
CA ALA A 144 -20.18 -0.28 -11.93
C ALA A 144 -19.87 1.21 -12.13
N VAL A 145 -19.43 1.90 -11.07
CA VAL A 145 -19.08 3.33 -11.13
C VAL A 145 -17.74 3.51 -11.86
N LEU A 146 -16.77 2.65 -11.58
CA LEU A 146 -15.44 2.69 -12.19
C LEU A 146 -15.50 2.45 -13.71
N MET A 147 -16.34 1.51 -14.16
CA MET A 147 -16.54 1.22 -15.58
C MET A 147 -17.16 2.38 -16.38
N ALA A 148 -17.82 3.32 -15.70
CA ALA A 148 -18.41 4.50 -16.31
C ALA A 148 -17.56 5.78 -16.11
N SER A 149 -16.40 5.66 -15.47
CA SER A 149 -15.55 6.80 -15.09
C SER A 149 -14.32 6.89 -15.97
N SER A 150 -13.90 8.13 -16.25
CA SER A 150 -12.57 8.43 -16.80
C SER A 150 -11.49 8.39 -15.72
N LEU A 151 -10.22 8.57 -16.10
CA LEU A 151 -9.08 8.61 -15.17
C LEU A 151 -9.34 9.43 -13.90
N GLU A 152 -9.78 10.69 -14.04
CA GLU A 152 -10.03 11.58 -12.89
C GLU A 152 -11.16 11.06 -11.99
N GLY A 153 -12.25 10.58 -12.60
CA GLY A 153 -13.39 10.02 -11.87
C GLY A 153 -13.01 8.76 -11.10
N VAL A 154 -12.21 7.88 -11.71
CA VAL A 154 -11.68 6.69 -11.04
C VAL A 154 -10.86 7.08 -9.81
N LEU A 155 -9.91 8.01 -9.95
CA LEU A 155 -9.04 8.40 -8.84
C LEU A 155 -9.84 9.08 -7.71
N GLU A 156 -10.86 9.87 -8.03
CA GLU A 156 -11.71 10.51 -7.03
C GLU A 156 -12.53 9.48 -6.23
N VAL A 157 -13.13 8.50 -6.90
CA VAL A 157 -13.86 7.38 -6.26
C VAL A 157 -12.93 6.57 -5.35
N LEU A 158 -11.69 6.33 -5.77
CA LEU A 158 -10.73 5.50 -5.04
C LEU A 158 -9.98 6.25 -3.93
N LYS A 159 -10.03 7.58 -3.92
CA LYS A 159 -9.35 8.43 -2.92
C LYS A 159 -10.01 8.31 -1.54
N LYS A 160 -11.33 8.31 -1.47
CA LYS A 160 -12.08 8.15 -0.21
C LYS A 160 -13.16 7.10 -0.40
N VAL A 161 -12.93 5.94 0.20
CA VAL A 161 -13.78 4.77 0.01
C VAL A 161 -14.77 4.69 1.17
N ASP A 162 -16.03 5.03 0.89
CA ASP A 162 -17.11 4.94 1.87
C ASP A 162 -17.75 3.55 1.85
N LEU A 163 -16.97 2.55 2.25
CA LEU A 163 -17.42 1.17 2.37
C LEU A 163 -17.24 0.66 3.81
N SER A 164 -18.30 0.04 4.31
CA SER A 164 -18.26 -0.76 5.53
C SER A 164 -17.46 -2.05 5.32
N PHE A 165 -17.04 -2.66 6.43
CA PHE A 165 -16.35 -3.94 6.38
C PHE A 165 -17.23 -5.05 5.81
N GLU A 166 -18.53 -5.01 6.09
CA GLU A 166 -19.53 -5.95 5.61
C GLU A 166 -19.68 -5.88 4.09
N GLU A 167 -19.70 -4.68 3.52
CA GLU A 167 -19.71 -4.47 2.06
C GLU A 167 -18.42 -4.96 1.41
N LEU A 168 -17.27 -4.68 2.02
CA LEU A 168 -15.98 -5.21 1.56
C LEU A 168 -15.95 -6.73 1.58
N GLN A 169 -16.48 -7.37 2.64
CA GLN A 169 -16.58 -8.82 2.69
C GLN A 169 -17.54 -9.39 1.64
N ALA A 170 -18.67 -8.72 1.41
CA ALA A 170 -19.62 -9.11 0.38
C ALA A 170 -18.98 -9.04 -1.01
N ALA A 171 -18.28 -7.95 -1.33
CA ALA A 171 -17.55 -7.77 -2.58
C ALA A 171 -16.36 -8.73 -2.74
N ALA A 172 -15.72 -9.13 -1.63
CA ALA A 172 -14.65 -10.11 -1.63
C ALA A 172 -15.12 -11.55 -1.92
N LYS A 173 -16.43 -11.83 -1.89
CA LYS A 173 -16.96 -13.17 -2.20
C LYS A 173 -16.59 -13.56 -3.63
N GLY A 174 -15.90 -14.69 -3.77
CA GLY A 174 -15.42 -15.18 -5.07
C GLY A 174 -14.01 -14.74 -5.46
N ILE A 175 -13.44 -13.74 -4.76
CA ILE A 175 -12.04 -13.33 -4.97
C ILE A 175 -11.13 -14.31 -4.23
N LYS A 176 -10.36 -15.09 -4.97
CA LYS A 176 -9.45 -16.13 -4.43
C LYS A 176 -8.00 -15.68 -4.48
N VAL A 177 -7.55 -14.96 -3.45
CA VAL A 177 -6.13 -14.67 -3.24
C VAL A 177 -5.51 -15.73 -2.33
N THR A 178 -4.65 -16.59 -2.88
CA THR A 178 -3.97 -17.65 -2.13
C THR A 178 -2.47 -17.35 -1.98
N ARG A 179 -1.84 -17.89 -0.93
CA ARG A 179 -0.38 -17.78 -0.74
C ARG A 179 0.38 -18.37 -1.93
N LYS A 180 -0.12 -19.49 -2.48
CA LYS A 180 0.47 -20.14 -3.66
C LYS A 180 0.43 -19.21 -4.88
N THR A 181 -0.70 -18.53 -5.11
CA THR A 181 -0.85 -17.57 -6.21
C THR A 181 0.13 -16.40 -6.04
N LEU A 182 0.23 -15.82 -4.84
CA LEU A 182 1.16 -14.71 -4.59
C LEU A 182 2.63 -15.13 -4.78
N ALA A 183 3.02 -16.29 -4.26
CA ALA A 183 4.37 -16.81 -4.43
C ALA A 183 4.72 -17.07 -5.91
N ALA A 184 3.77 -17.59 -6.70
CA ALA A 184 3.97 -17.77 -8.13
C ALA A 184 4.16 -16.44 -8.87
N LEU A 185 3.33 -15.43 -8.56
CA LEU A 185 3.45 -14.09 -9.14
C LEU A 185 4.73 -13.36 -8.70
N GLU A 186 5.19 -13.62 -7.48
CA GLU A 186 6.48 -13.13 -6.99
C GLU A 186 7.66 -13.72 -7.78
N ALA A 187 7.65 -15.03 -8.02
CA ALA A 187 8.66 -15.67 -8.86
C ALA A 187 8.65 -15.12 -10.30
N GLU A 188 7.47 -14.85 -10.86
CA GLU A 188 7.30 -14.22 -12.18
C GLU A 188 7.88 -12.80 -12.22
N TYR A 189 7.63 -12.00 -11.18
CA TYR A 189 8.17 -10.64 -11.05
C TYR A 189 9.70 -10.64 -11.12
N TYR A 190 10.37 -11.47 -10.31
CA TYR A 190 11.83 -11.51 -10.29
C TYR A 190 12.44 -12.03 -11.60
N ARG A 191 11.80 -13.00 -12.26
CA ARG A 191 12.22 -13.49 -13.59
C ARG A 191 12.11 -12.40 -14.68
N SER A 192 11.11 -11.53 -14.55
CA SER A 192 10.91 -10.41 -15.49
C SER A 192 11.93 -9.31 -15.25
N SER A 193 12.21 -8.97 -13.98
CA SER A 193 13.23 -7.98 -13.62
C SER A 193 14.64 -8.41 -14.04
N SER A 194 15.02 -9.69 -13.89
CA SER A 194 16.34 -10.18 -14.31
C SER A 194 16.54 -10.13 -15.83
N SER A 195 15.46 -10.30 -16.60
CA SER A 195 15.51 -10.26 -18.06
C SER A 195 15.71 -8.82 -18.58
N SER A 196 15.11 -7.82 -17.92
CA SER A 196 15.29 -6.40 -18.26
C SER A 196 16.67 -5.83 -17.86
N SER A 197 17.31 -6.38 -16.83
CA SER A 197 18.69 -6.01 -16.44
C SER A 197 19.76 -6.56 -17.40
N SER A 198 19.43 -7.60 -18.19
CA SER A 198 20.36 -8.23 -19.15
C SER A 198 20.41 -7.51 -20.50
N SER A 199 19.39 -6.72 -20.82
CA SER A 199 19.22 -5.99 -22.09
C SER A 199 19.53 -4.49 -21.99
N SER A 200 19.91 -3.99 -20.82
CA SER A 200 20.17 -2.57 -20.56
C SER A 200 21.66 -2.16 -20.59
N SER A 201 22.58 -3.04 -21.01
CA SER A 201 24.01 -2.72 -21.17
C SER A 201 24.36 -1.98 -22.47
N SER A 202 23.38 -1.48 -23.23
CA SER A 202 23.65 -0.73 -24.46
C SER A 202 22.56 0.30 -24.78
N SER A 203 22.42 1.32 -23.95
CA SER A 203 21.98 2.69 -24.33
C SER A 203 21.59 3.49 -23.09
N SER A 204 22.45 4.40 -22.63
CA SER A 204 22.10 5.37 -21.60
C SER A 204 22.25 6.79 -22.14
N SER A 205 21.14 7.36 -22.60
CA SER A 205 20.93 8.80 -22.69
C SER A 205 19.54 9.13 -22.14
N SER A 206 19.55 9.83 -20.99
CA SER A 206 18.55 10.77 -20.47
C SER A 206 17.07 10.36 -20.49
N SER A 207 16.51 10.13 -19.30
CA SER A 207 15.51 11.02 -18.67
C SER A 207 15.13 10.46 -17.30
N SER A 208 15.35 11.27 -16.26
CA SER A 208 15.12 10.93 -14.86
C SER A 208 13.78 11.51 -14.40
N PRO A 209 12.85 10.73 -13.82
CA PRO A 209 11.72 11.29 -13.10
C PRO A 209 12.12 11.56 -11.63
N ARG A 210 12.56 12.80 -11.38
CA ARG A 210 12.52 13.42 -10.04
C ARG A 210 11.06 13.62 -9.64
N ALA A 211 10.61 13.01 -8.55
CA ALA A 211 9.84 13.64 -7.46
C ALA A 211 9.14 12.62 -6.54
N LEU A 212 9.90 12.00 -5.63
CA LEU A 212 9.41 11.65 -4.30
C LEU A 212 10.49 12.12 -3.33
N GLN A 213 10.40 13.41 -2.94
CA GLN A 213 11.31 14.00 -1.97
C GLN A 213 11.05 13.37 -0.60
N GLN A 214 12.01 12.57 -0.13
CA GLN A 214 12.19 12.31 1.29
C GLN A 214 12.38 13.64 2.00
N GLN A 215 11.35 14.13 2.68
CA GLN A 215 11.54 15.17 3.68
C GLN A 215 12.16 14.52 4.91
N SER A 216 13.45 14.76 5.12
CA SER A 216 14.10 14.54 6.41
C SER A 216 13.37 15.35 7.48
N LEU A 217 13.00 14.73 8.60
CA LEU A 217 12.47 15.44 9.75
C LEU A 217 13.53 16.41 10.28
N ASP A 218 13.25 17.71 10.19
CA ASP A 218 14.01 18.71 10.95
C ASP A 218 13.97 18.36 12.45
N PRO A 219 15.02 18.68 13.23
CA PRO A 219 15.09 18.33 14.65
C PRO A 219 13.86 18.79 15.46
N GLN A 220 13.13 19.80 14.96
CA GLN A 220 11.94 20.38 15.61
C GLN A 220 10.57 19.84 15.13
N GLY A 221 10.49 18.90 14.18
CA GLY A 221 9.24 18.17 13.91
C GLY A 221 8.06 18.99 13.36
N GLN A 222 8.32 20.01 12.53
CA GLN A 222 7.27 20.63 11.70
C GLN A 222 7.29 20.02 10.28
N ILE A 223 6.10 19.83 9.71
CA ILE A 223 5.91 19.45 8.32
C ILE A 223 5.95 20.76 7.53
N SER A 224 6.97 20.98 6.71
CA SER A 224 7.01 22.15 5.82
C SER A 224 6.11 21.87 4.61
N SER A 225 5.13 22.75 4.44
CA SER A 225 4.20 22.83 3.30
C SER A 225 4.90 22.90 1.96
#